data_AF-A0A5N8HQ45-F1
#
_entry.id   AF-A0A5N8HQ45-F1
#
_cell.length_a   1.000
_cell.length_b   1.000
_cell.length_c   1.000
_cell.angle_alpha   90.00
_cell.angle_beta   90.00
_cell.angle_gamma   90.00
#
_symmetry.space_group_name_H-M   'P 1'
#
loop_
_entity.id
_entity.type
_entity.pdbx_description
1 polymer ?
#
loop_
_entity_poly.entity_id
_entity_poly.type
_entity_poly.pdbx_seq_one_letter_code
_entity_poly.pdbx_strand_id
1 'polypeptide(L)'
;MHSTEVQAKPLFSWKALGWALLYFWFFSTLLQAIIYISGYSGTNGIRDSLLFSSLWLIPVFLFPKRIKIIAAVIGVVLWAASLAALCYYVIYGQEFSQSVLFVMFETNTNEASEYLSQYFSLKIVLIALAYTA
;
A
#
# COMPACT_ATOMS: atom_id res chain seq x y z
N MET A 1 -27.78 -20.30 42.83
CA MET A 1 -27.98 -20.21 41.38
C MET A 1 -27.14 -19.05 40.87
N HIS A 2 -25.94 -19.31 40.37
CA HIS A 2 -25.11 -18.30 39.72
C HIS A 2 -25.42 -18.36 38.22
N SER A 3 -26.14 -17.35 37.74
CA SER A 3 -26.40 -17.15 36.33
C SER A 3 -25.09 -16.89 35.62
N THR A 4 -24.61 -17.87 34.85
CA THR A 4 -23.56 -17.67 33.87
C THR A 4 -24.13 -16.80 32.76
N GLU A 5 -23.90 -15.49 32.85
CA GLU A 5 -24.10 -14.60 31.71
C GLU A 5 -23.12 -15.03 30.62
N VAL A 6 -23.64 -15.75 29.62
CA VAL A 6 -22.93 -16.04 28.38
C VAL A 6 -22.76 -14.70 27.69
N GLN A 7 -21.62 -14.07 27.92
CA GLN A 7 -21.25 -12.80 27.31
C GLN A 7 -21.23 -13.00 25.79
N ALA A 8 -22.30 -12.56 25.13
CA ALA A 8 -22.45 -12.68 23.69
C ALA A 8 -21.32 -11.88 23.03
N LYS A 9 -20.33 -12.59 22.48
CA LYS A 9 -19.23 -11.98 21.75
C LYS A 9 -19.85 -11.17 20.60
N PRO A 10 -19.58 -9.86 20.49
CA PRO A 10 -20.22 -9.04 19.47
C PRO A 10 -19.93 -9.60 18.08
N LEU A 11 -20.98 -9.74 17.26
CA LEU A 11 -20.93 -10.27 15.90
C LEU A 11 -19.99 -9.47 14.98
N PHE A 12 -19.76 -8.20 15.30
CA PHE A 12 -18.91 -7.29 14.53
C PHE A 12 -18.01 -6.46 15.45
N SER A 13 -16.72 -6.38 15.11
CA SER A 13 -15.73 -5.61 15.87
C SER A 13 -15.29 -4.39 15.08
N TRP A 14 -15.77 -3.22 15.49
CA TRP A 14 -15.34 -1.92 14.94
C TRP A 14 -13.85 -1.67 15.11
N LYS A 15 -13.26 -2.18 16.20
CA LYS A 15 -11.80 -2.12 16.40
C LYS A 15 -11.07 -2.91 15.31
N ALA A 16 -11.54 -4.11 14.99
CA ALA A 16 -10.92 -4.92 13.93
C ALA A 16 -11.07 -4.29 12.55
N LEU A 17 -12.20 -3.63 12.27
CA LEU A 17 -12.40 -2.85 11.05
C LEU A 17 -11.39 -1.72 10.94
N GLY A 18 -11.22 -0.92 12.00
CA GLY A 18 -10.26 0.18 12.02
C GLY A 18 -8.83 -0.31 11.74
N TRP A 19 -8.42 -1.42 12.34
CA TRP A 19 -7.10 -2.02 12.07
C TRP A 19 -6.95 -2.52 10.64
N ALA A 20 -7.99 -3.15 10.07
CA ALA A 20 -7.95 -3.60 8.68
C ALA A 20 -7.85 -2.43 7.69
N LEU A 21 -8.58 -1.34 7.95
CA LEU A 21 -8.48 -0.11 7.16
C LEU A 21 -7.08 0.49 7.24
N LEU A 22 -6.55 0.69 8.45
CA LEU A 22 -5.20 1.22 8.64
C LEU A 22 -4.14 0.37 7.92
N TYR A 23 -4.27 -0.95 7.99
CA TYR A 23 -3.38 -1.87 7.30
C TYR A 23 -3.38 -1.66 5.79
N PHE A 24 -4.55 -1.62 5.14
CA PHE A 24 -4.61 -1.42 3.69
C PHE A 24 -4.28 0.02 3.26
N TRP A 25 -4.60 1.00 4.08
CA TRP A 25 -4.33 2.41 3.80
C TRP A 25 -2.84 2.72 3.86
N PHE A 26 -2.09 2.06 4.75
CA PHE A 26 -0.65 2.28 4.91
C PHE A 26 0.12 2.20 3.60
N PHE A 27 -0.15 1.18 2.79
CA PHE A 27 0.62 0.92 1.56
C PHE A 27 0.51 2.04 0.52
N SER A 28 -0.68 2.60 0.32
CA SER A 28 -0.90 3.60 -0.74
C SER A 28 -0.98 5.03 -0.21
N THR A 29 -1.55 5.24 0.98
CA THR A 29 -1.83 6.59 1.51
C THR A 29 -0.59 7.24 2.10
N LEU A 30 0.37 6.46 2.63
CA LEU A 30 1.61 7.03 3.17
C LEU A 30 2.40 7.78 2.09
N LEU A 31 2.59 7.15 0.93
CA LEU A 31 3.30 7.76 -0.19
C LEU A 31 2.56 9.01 -0.69
N GLN A 32 1.24 8.93 -0.85
CA GLN A 32 0.42 10.06 -1.28
C GLN A 32 0.45 11.22 -0.29
N ALA A 33 0.50 10.94 1.02
CA ALA A 33 0.70 11.97 2.02
C ALA A 33 2.06 12.67 1.88
N ILE A 34 3.14 11.91 1.61
CA ILE A 34 4.48 12.46 1.37
C ILE A 34 4.48 13.38 0.14
N ILE A 35 3.89 12.92 -0.97
CA ILE A 35 3.80 13.67 -2.23
C ILE A 35 3.02 14.97 -2.03
N TYR A 36 1.88 14.90 -1.33
CA TYR A 36 1.05 16.06 -1.01
C TYR A 36 1.80 17.08 -0.15
N ILE A 37 2.46 16.63 0.93
CA ILE A 37 3.23 17.52 1.83
C ILE A 37 4.41 18.17 1.10
N SER A 38 4.99 17.45 0.13
CA SER A 38 6.11 17.95 -0.68
C SER A 38 5.66 18.93 -1.78
N GLY A 39 4.36 19.15 -1.96
CA GLY A 39 3.78 20.11 -2.90
C GLY A 39 3.80 19.68 -4.36
N TYR A 40 4.12 18.41 -4.65
CA TYR A 40 4.20 17.89 -6.03
C TYR A 40 2.84 17.48 -6.61
N SER A 41 1.83 17.23 -5.77
CA SER A 41 0.49 16.83 -6.22
C SER A 41 -0.60 17.41 -5.33
N GLY A 42 -1.82 17.48 -5.86
CA GLY A 42 -3.01 17.92 -5.14
C GLY A 42 -3.59 16.84 -4.22
N THR A 43 -4.82 17.04 -3.75
CA THR A 43 -5.49 16.10 -2.82
C THR A 43 -6.10 14.88 -3.50
N ASN A 44 -6.12 14.84 -4.84
CA ASN A 44 -6.71 13.74 -5.61
C ASN A 44 -6.05 12.39 -5.26
N GLY A 45 -4.72 12.35 -5.18
CA GLY A 45 -3.97 11.14 -4.85
C GLY A 45 -4.35 10.54 -3.49
N ILE A 46 -4.55 11.39 -2.47
CA ILE A 46 -4.98 10.95 -1.13
C ILE A 46 -6.40 10.37 -1.16
N ARG A 47 -7.32 11.05 -1.86
CA ARG A 47 -8.71 10.57 -1.98
C ARG A 47 -8.74 9.21 -2.67
N ASP A 48 -8.07 9.11 -3.80
CA ASP A 48 -8.10 7.92 -4.64
C ASP A 48 -7.39 6.75 -3.93
N SER A 49 -6.28 7.01 -3.21
CA SER A 49 -5.62 5.98 -2.40
C SER A 49 -6.51 5.44 -1.29
N LEU A 50 -7.20 6.32 -0.55
CA LEU A 50 -8.12 5.90 0.51
C LEU A 50 -9.28 5.07 -0.04
N LEU A 51 -9.86 5.48 -1.17
CA LEU A 51 -10.95 4.76 -1.82
C LEU A 51 -10.49 3.38 -2.29
N PHE A 52 -9.42 3.29 -3.08
CA PHE A 52 -8.95 2.01 -3.63
C PHE A 52 -8.40 1.07 -2.57
N SER A 53 -7.70 1.58 -1.56
CA SER A 53 -7.25 0.75 -0.43
C SER A 53 -8.43 0.17 0.36
N SER A 54 -9.55 0.90 0.47
CA SER A 54 -10.75 0.41 1.17
C SER A 54 -11.47 -0.71 0.42
N LEU A 55 -11.35 -0.78 -0.92
CA LEU A 55 -11.94 -1.87 -1.72
C LEU A 55 -11.37 -3.24 -1.35
N TRP A 56 -10.14 -3.31 -0.84
CA TRP A 56 -9.53 -4.56 -0.38
C TRP A 56 -10.20 -5.16 0.86
N LEU A 57 -11.12 -4.45 1.51
CA LEU A 57 -11.99 -5.01 2.53
C LEU A 57 -13.03 -6.00 1.97
N ILE A 58 -13.40 -5.87 0.68
CA ILE A 58 -14.39 -6.76 0.05
C ILE A 58 -14.02 -8.24 0.23
N PRO A 59 -12.83 -8.72 -0.19
CA PRO A 59 -12.46 -10.12 0.00
C PRO A 59 -12.32 -10.51 1.49
N VAL A 60 -11.93 -9.57 2.35
CA VAL A 60 -11.84 -9.79 3.81
C VAL A 60 -13.22 -10.08 4.41
N PHE A 61 -14.25 -9.34 3.99
CA PHE A 61 -15.62 -9.54 4.45
C PHE A 61 -16.30 -10.75 3.83
N LEU A 62 -16.01 -11.06 2.56
CA LEU A 62 -16.58 -12.23 1.89
C LEU A 62 -16.11 -13.55 2.51
N PHE A 63 -14.89 -13.59 3.08
CA PHE A 63 -14.29 -14.81 3.61
C PHE A 63 -13.76 -14.63 5.05
N PRO A 64 -14.66 -14.47 6.05
CA PRO A 64 -14.27 -14.14 7.43
C PRO A 64 -13.40 -15.22 8.09
N LYS A 65 -13.48 -16.48 7.63
CA LYS A 65 -12.64 -17.59 8.12
C LYS A 65 -11.18 -17.50 7.63
N ARG A 66 -10.89 -16.73 6.58
CA ARG A 66 -9.57 -16.64 5.92
C ARG A 66 -8.98 -15.24 5.94
N ILE A 67 -9.50 -14.33 6.78
CA ILE A 67 -9.08 -12.92 6.87
C ILE A 67 -7.56 -12.76 6.90
N LYS A 68 -6.87 -13.51 7.78
CA LYS A 68 -5.41 -13.39 7.94
C LYS A 68 -4.65 -13.72 6.65
N ILE A 69 -5.03 -14.80 5.97
CA ILE A 69 -4.37 -15.25 4.74
C ILE A 69 -4.65 -14.27 3.60
N ILE A 70 -5.90 -13.85 3.46
CA ILE A 70 -6.32 -12.88 2.43
C ILE A 70 -5.60 -11.55 2.62
N ALA A 71 -5.61 -11.01 3.85
CA ALA A 71 -4.92 -9.78 4.17
C ALA A 71 -3.40 -9.90 3.96
N ALA A 72 -2.78 -11.03 4.30
CA ALA A 72 -1.36 -11.25 4.06
C ALA A 72 -1.01 -11.28 2.57
N VAL A 73 -1.78 -12.01 1.75
CA VAL A 73 -1.54 -12.09 0.30
C VAL A 73 -1.72 -10.72 -0.34
N ILE A 74 -2.82 -10.03 -0.04
CA ILE A 74 -3.06 -8.67 -0.55
C ILE A 74 -1.96 -7.73 -0.07
N GLY A 75 -1.60 -7.82 1.21
CA GLY A 75 -0.57 -7.00 1.82
C GLY A 75 0.80 -7.16 1.16
N VAL A 76 1.21 -8.38 0.82
CA VAL A 76 2.46 -8.62 0.09
C VAL A 76 2.43 -7.96 -1.29
N VAL A 77 1.31 -8.08 -2.02
CA VAL A 77 1.15 -7.44 -3.33
C VAL A 77 1.18 -5.92 -3.22
N LEU A 78 0.44 -5.36 -2.25
CA LEU A 78 0.40 -3.92 -2.00
C LEU A 78 1.75 -3.37 -1.54
N TRP A 79 2.45 -4.11 -0.68
CA TRP A 79 3.79 -3.78 -0.22
C TRP A 79 4.80 -3.74 -1.36
N ALA A 80 4.82 -4.75 -2.23
CA ALA A 80 5.73 -4.79 -3.36
C ALA A 80 5.48 -3.62 -4.32
N ALA A 81 4.21 -3.35 -4.63
CA ALA A 81 3.82 -2.23 -5.48
C ALA A 81 4.14 -0.86 -4.83
N SER A 82 3.87 -0.71 -3.53
CA SER A 82 4.14 0.55 -2.82
C SER A 82 5.63 0.81 -2.68
N LEU A 83 6.43 -0.23 -2.45
CA LEU A 83 7.89 -0.11 -2.40
C LEU A 83 8.46 0.35 -3.73
N ALA A 84 7.99 -0.22 -4.85
CA ALA A 84 8.39 0.21 -6.19
C ALA A 84 8.05 1.70 -6.44
N ALA A 85 6.83 2.11 -6.08
CA ALA A 85 6.38 3.49 -6.21
C ALA A 85 7.14 4.48 -5.30
N LEU A 86 7.48 4.05 -4.07
CA LEU A 86 8.30 4.83 -3.15
C LEU A 86 9.72 5.03 -3.70
N CYS A 87 10.36 3.97 -4.18
CA CYS A 87 11.68 4.06 -4.81
C CYS A 87 11.66 4.97 -6.04
N TYR A 88 10.61 4.86 -6.87
CA TYR A 88 10.39 5.75 -8.00
C TYR A 88 10.31 7.21 -7.55
N TYR A 89 9.51 7.51 -6.51
CA TYR A 89 9.44 8.86 -5.95
C TYR A 89 10.79 9.37 -5.43
N VAL A 90 11.58 8.52 -4.79
CA VAL A 90 12.92 8.89 -4.28
C VAL A 90 13.90 9.24 -5.41
N ILE A 91 13.80 8.55 -6.55
CA ILE A 91 14.66 8.79 -7.72
C ILE A 91 14.21 10.04 -8.48
N TYR A 92 12.92 10.14 -8.79
CA TYR A 92 12.40 11.10 -9.76
C TYR A 92 11.65 12.29 -9.15
N GLY A 93 11.30 12.23 -7.86
CA GLY A 93 10.59 13.31 -7.15
C GLY A 93 9.12 13.48 -7.56
N GLN A 94 8.56 12.53 -8.32
CA GLN A 94 7.20 12.61 -8.88
C GLN A 94 6.39 11.35 -8.60
N GLU A 95 5.07 11.48 -8.69
CA GLU A 95 4.15 10.35 -8.55
C GLU A 95 4.26 9.39 -9.73
N PHE A 96 4.02 8.11 -9.45
CA PHE A 96 4.02 7.08 -10.48
C PHE A 96 2.74 7.21 -11.32
N SER A 97 2.88 7.62 -12.58
CA SER A 97 1.76 7.96 -13.45
C SER A 97 1.49 6.91 -14.53
N GLN A 98 0.36 7.05 -15.23
CA GLN A 98 0.03 6.17 -16.34
C GLN A 98 1.02 6.28 -17.50
N SER A 99 1.55 7.47 -17.81
CA SER A 99 2.54 7.63 -18.88
C SER A 99 3.84 6.90 -18.57
N VAL A 100 4.24 6.84 -17.29
CA VAL A 100 5.41 6.07 -16.85
C VAL A 100 5.22 4.58 -17.12
N LEU A 101 4.02 4.03 -16.87
CA LEU A 101 3.72 2.64 -17.22
C LEU A 101 3.85 2.37 -18.71
N PHE A 102 3.38 3.28 -19.57
CA PHE A 102 3.56 3.13 -21.02
C PHE A 102 5.03 3.11 -21.41
N VAL A 103 5.83 4.04 -20.88
CA VAL A 103 7.28 4.05 -21.12
C VAL A 103 7.91 2.73 -20.67
N MET A 104 7.55 2.22 -19.49
CA MET A 104 8.05 0.93 -18.99
C MET A 104 7.70 -0.25 -19.90
N PHE A 105 6.52 -0.26 -20.52
CA PHE A 105 6.11 -1.33 -21.43
C PHE A 105 6.73 -1.22 -22.83
N GLU A 106 7.09 -0.01 -23.28
CA GLU A 106 7.77 0.24 -24.55
C GLU A 106 9.31 0.14 -24.45
N THR A 107 9.83 0.12 -23.23
CA THR A 107 11.27 0.06 -22.92
C THR A 107 11.91 -1.23 -23.42
N ASN A 108 13.14 -1.14 -23.94
CA ASN A 108 13.94 -2.30 -24.33
C ASN A 108 14.93 -2.75 -23.23
N THR A 109 15.65 -3.87 -23.42
CA THR A 109 16.54 -4.43 -22.39
C THR A 109 17.69 -3.51 -21.97
N ASN A 110 18.20 -2.67 -22.88
CA ASN A 110 19.31 -1.76 -22.57
C ASN A 110 18.83 -0.59 -21.71
N GLU A 111 17.72 0.04 -22.11
CA GLU A 111 17.06 1.10 -21.34
C GLU A 111 16.57 0.59 -19.97
N ALA A 112 15.99 -0.62 -19.93
CA ALA A 112 15.57 -1.24 -18.67
C ALA A 112 16.75 -1.43 -17.71
N SER A 113 17.92 -1.85 -18.22
CA SER A 113 19.13 -1.99 -17.41
C SER A 113 19.61 -0.65 -16.88
N GLU A 114 19.54 0.41 -17.69
CA GLU A 114 19.89 1.76 -17.27
C GLU A 114 18.98 2.26 -16.16
N TYR A 115 17.65 2.11 -16.31
CA TYR A 115 16.69 2.48 -15.26
C TYR A 115 16.89 1.65 -13.99
N LEU A 116 17.07 0.33 -14.11
CA LEU A 116 17.24 -0.56 -12.96
C LEU A 116 18.51 -0.20 -12.17
N SER A 117 19.58 0.24 -12.83
CA SER A 117 20.83 0.62 -12.17
C SER A 117 20.64 1.74 -11.13
N GLN A 118 19.69 2.65 -11.37
CA GLN A 118 19.39 3.77 -10.46
C GLN A 118 18.77 3.29 -9.14
N TYR A 119 18.11 2.13 -9.13
CA TYR A 119 17.51 1.53 -7.93
C TYR A 119 18.57 0.97 -6.97
N PHE A 120 19.79 0.69 -7.44
CA PHE A 120 20.89 0.15 -6.63
C PHE A 120 21.72 1.26 -5.98
N SER A 121 21.06 2.15 -5.23
CA SER A 121 21.76 3.13 -4.40
C SER A 121 21.57 2.85 -2.90
N LEU A 122 22.60 3.15 -2.10
CA LEU A 122 22.54 3.00 -0.63
C LEU A 122 21.34 3.75 -0.04
N LYS A 123 21.03 4.93 -0.57
CA LYS A 123 19.88 5.75 -0.17
C LYS A 123 18.57 4.97 -0.33
N ILE A 124 18.37 4.32 -1.48
CA ILE A 124 17.16 3.55 -1.76
C ILE A 124 17.07 2.32 -0.85
N VAL A 125 18.18 1.61 -0.63
CA VAL A 125 18.21 0.45 0.28
C VAL A 125 17.83 0.86 1.70
N LEU A 126 18.39 1.95 2.22
CA LEU A 126 18.07 2.45 3.57
C LEU A 126 16.59 2.86 3.70
N ILE A 127 16.05 3.54 2.70
CA ILE A 127 14.63 3.94 2.69
C ILE A 127 13.73 2.69 2.60
N ALA A 128 14.07 1.72 1.77
CA ALA A 128 13.34 0.47 1.63
C ALA A 128 13.30 -0.33 2.95
N LEU A 129 14.43 -0.40 3.66
CA LEU A 129 14.51 -1.01 4.97
C LEU A 129 13.67 -0.26 6.01
N ALA A 130 13.80 1.07 6.07
CA ALA A 130 13.01 1.89 6.99
C ALA A 130 11.50 1.82 6.73
N TYR A 131 11.09 1.66 5.47
CA TYR A 131 9.69 1.49 5.09
C TYR A 131 9.13 0.09 5.42
N THR A 132 10.00 -0.93 5.47
CA THR A 132 9.60 -2.33 5.69
C THR A 132 9.70 -2.78 7.15
N ALA A 133 10.49 -2.08 7.97
CA ALA A 133 10.71 -2.37 9.39
C ALA A 133 9.50 -2.00 10.26
#